data_AF-A0A0Q0U245-F1
#
_entry.id   AF-A0A0Q0U245-F1
#
_cell.length_a   1.000
_cell.length_b   1.000
_cell.length_c   1.000
_cell.angle_alpha   90.00
_cell.angle_beta   90.00
_cell.angle_gamma   90.00
#
_symmetry.space_group_name_H-M   'P 1'
#
loop_
_entity.id
_entity.type
_entity.pdbx_description
1 polymer ?
#
loop_
_entity_poly.entity_id
_entity_poly.type
_entity_poly.pdbx_seq_one_letter_code
_entity_poly.pdbx_strand_id
1 'polypeptide(L)'
;MLPHRPVGARPGRRGHRHRGGEHRLPGGELAWTSEGWAKEGNFRSPAVILSDASGKEIRRLSVPSYHAPDSEGTRGVRHNKANEGLAVLGEDALVTANEGTLVQDGPMNSEERGMRVRLTHYALDTGQPLAEYPLEVGALYPGARDRGVSEIIAGEDGSLYVIERGYVPGRGNRGEIYRVTLDGATNVLGKEALDGSETPARKELVFDFASLPEHPDNIEALAWAPRLADGRAQLLVASDDNFSDKQRTLLHRIALG
;
A
#
# COMPACT_ATOMS: atom_id res chain seq x y z
N MET A 1 48.93 34.80 5.81
CA MET A 1 47.56 35.21 6.17
C MET A 1 46.62 34.73 5.08
N LEU A 2 45.93 33.62 5.32
CA LEU A 2 44.73 33.16 4.59
C LEU A 2 43.55 34.11 4.91
N PRO A 3 42.47 34.22 4.10
CA PRO A 3 41.50 33.12 3.87
C PRO A 3 41.03 32.98 2.40
N HIS A 4 40.84 31.77 1.87
CA HIS A 4 39.70 30.83 1.99
C HIS A 4 38.35 31.33 1.42
N ARG A 5 37.87 30.57 0.41
CA ARG A 5 36.61 30.66 -0.34
C ARG A 5 35.35 30.69 0.54
N PRO A 6 34.23 31.23 0.02
CA PRO A 6 32.91 30.66 0.25
C PRO A 6 32.48 29.84 -0.98
N VAL A 7 32.45 28.53 -0.83
CA VAL A 7 31.63 27.65 -1.67
C VAL A 7 30.19 27.86 -1.20
N GLY A 8 29.35 28.42 -2.07
CA GLY A 8 27.93 28.59 -1.81
C GLY A 8 27.29 27.25 -1.46
N ALA A 9 26.67 27.21 -0.28
CA ALA A 9 25.97 26.07 0.26
C ALA A 9 24.85 25.61 -0.71
N ARG A 10 24.90 24.36 -1.14
CA ARG A 10 23.71 23.66 -1.63
C ARG A 10 22.86 23.31 -0.40
N PRO A 11 21.58 23.70 -0.32
CA PRO A 11 20.72 23.19 0.72
C PRO A 11 20.43 21.72 0.41
N GLY A 12 21.23 20.83 1.00
CA GLY A 12 20.90 19.42 1.14
C GLY A 12 19.76 19.28 2.14
N ARG A 13 18.52 19.28 1.65
CA ARG A 13 17.44 18.59 2.34
C ARG A 13 17.21 17.29 1.59
N ARG A 14 17.87 16.22 2.03
CA ARG A 14 17.33 14.88 1.82
C ARG A 14 16.06 14.84 2.67
N GLY A 15 14.93 15.21 2.08
CA GLY A 15 13.64 14.90 2.67
C GLY A 15 13.60 13.39 2.87
N HIS A 16 13.30 12.95 4.09
CA HIS A 16 12.85 11.58 4.27
C HIS A 16 11.62 11.42 3.39
N ARG A 17 11.73 10.58 2.36
CA ARG A 17 10.58 10.21 1.54
C ARG A 17 9.71 9.32 2.42
N HIS A 18 8.52 9.80 2.74
CA HIS A 18 7.47 8.95 3.26
C HIS A 18 6.86 8.25 2.04
N ARG A 19 6.99 6.92 1.96
CA ARG A 19 6.19 6.07 1.07
C ARG A 19 4.93 5.66 1.81
N GLY A 20 3.83 5.56 1.06
CA GLY A 20 2.49 5.28 1.58
C GLY A 20 1.37 5.96 0.80
N GLY A 21 0.16 5.43 0.91
CA GLY A 21 -1.04 6.01 0.29
C GLY A 21 -1.45 7.34 0.95
N GLU A 22 -2.08 8.21 0.16
CA GLU A 22 -2.66 9.48 0.59
C GLU A 22 -4.09 9.61 0.03
N HIS A 23 -5.03 10.04 0.88
CA HIS A 23 -6.42 10.16 0.48
C HIS A 23 -7.09 11.35 1.19
N ARG A 24 -7.93 12.09 0.47
CA ARG A 24 -8.71 13.18 1.06
C ARG A 24 -9.95 12.62 1.76
N LEU A 25 -10.22 13.08 2.98
CA LEU A 25 -11.43 12.78 3.76
C LEU A 25 -12.61 13.69 3.37
N PRO A 26 -13.87 13.30 3.65
CA PRO A 26 -15.04 14.12 3.34
C PRO A 26 -15.01 15.54 3.94
N GLY A 27 -14.44 15.70 5.14
CA GLY A 27 -14.27 16.99 5.82
C GLY A 27 -13.18 17.90 5.23
N GLY A 28 -12.41 17.40 4.27
CA GLY A 28 -11.33 18.12 3.61
C GLY A 28 -9.94 17.90 4.22
N GLU A 29 -9.84 17.14 5.31
CA GLU A 29 -8.58 16.61 5.83
C GLU A 29 -7.93 15.62 4.84
N LEU A 30 -6.66 15.31 5.09
CA LEU A 30 -5.88 14.30 4.37
C LEU A 30 -5.56 13.16 5.34
N ALA A 31 -5.67 11.93 4.86
CA ALA A 31 -5.17 10.74 5.52
C ALA A 31 -3.96 10.23 4.72
N TRP A 32 -2.86 9.90 5.39
CA TRP A 32 -1.67 9.35 4.74
C TRP A 32 -0.93 8.37 5.63
N THR A 33 -0.17 7.47 5.01
CA THR A 33 0.63 6.48 5.73
C THR A 33 2.12 6.79 5.67
N SER A 34 2.85 6.25 6.65
CA SER A 34 4.29 6.12 6.55
C SER A 34 4.66 4.67 6.82
N GLU A 35 5.49 4.12 5.95
CA GLU A 35 6.02 2.76 6.13
C GLU A 35 6.92 2.56 7.36
N GLY A 36 7.40 3.65 7.98
CA GLY A 36 8.39 3.58 9.04
C GLY A 36 9.78 3.22 8.52
N TRP A 37 10.54 2.46 9.30
CA TRP A 37 11.90 2.04 8.95
C TRP A 37 12.28 0.78 9.75
N ALA A 38 12.86 -0.24 9.13
CA ALA A 38 13.16 -1.52 9.79
C ALA A 38 14.50 -2.13 9.34
N LYS A 39 15.52 -1.29 9.18
CA LYS A 39 16.82 -1.69 8.61
C LYS A 39 17.94 -0.82 9.20
N GLU A 40 19.18 -1.33 9.17
CA GLU A 40 20.40 -0.56 9.49
C GLU A 40 20.40 -0.01 10.93
N GLY A 41 19.88 -0.79 11.88
CA GLY A 41 19.87 -0.41 13.30
C GLY A 41 18.86 0.69 13.65
N ASN A 42 17.98 1.05 12.72
CA ASN A 42 16.90 2.02 12.94
C ASN A 42 15.56 1.29 12.79
N PHE A 43 14.69 1.46 13.78
CA PHE A 43 13.41 0.75 13.87
C PHE A 43 12.34 1.77 14.25
N ARG A 44 11.54 2.17 13.26
CA ARG A 44 10.44 3.12 13.37
C ARG A 44 9.18 2.40 12.93
N SER A 45 8.17 2.42 13.78
CA SER A 45 6.86 1.86 13.47
C SER A 45 6.23 2.53 12.25
N PRO A 46 5.43 1.78 11.48
CA PRO A 46 4.56 2.40 10.50
C PRO A 46 3.57 3.35 11.19
N ALA A 47 3.06 4.31 10.44
CA ALA A 47 2.11 5.29 10.95
C ALA A 47 0.96 5.49 9.98
N VAL A 48 -0.20 5.87 10.53
CA VAL A 48 -1.35 6.38 9.78
C VAL A 48 -1.71 7.71 10.42
N ILE A 49 -1.76 8.77 9.61
CA ILE A 49 -1.83 10.15 10.07
C ILE A 49 -2.98 10.86 9.36
N LEU A 50 -3.74 11.63 10.12
CA LEU A 50 -4.68 12.62 9.60
C LEU A 50 -4.05 14.00 9.73
N SER A 51 -4.11 14.81 8.68
CA SER A 51 -3.63 16.18 8.65
C SER A 51 -4.64 17.12 8.02
N ASP A 52 -4.54 18.41 8.31
CA ASP A 52 -5.26 19.40 7.51
C ASP A 52 -4.65 19.51 6.09
N ALA A 53 -5.29 20.29 5.22
CA ALA A 53 -4.81 20.52 3.86
C ALA A 53 -3.45 21.24 3.77
N SER A 54 -2.93 21.79 4.88
CA SER A 54 -1.57 22.35 4.96
C SER A 54 -0.51 21.32 5.32
N GLY A 55 -0.93 20.08 5.62
CA GLY A 55 -0.06 19.00 6.09
C GLY A 55 0.20 19.03 7.60
N LYS A 56 -0.48 19.87 8.36
CA LYS A 56 -0.35 19.88 9.82
C LYS A 56 -1.08 18.66 10.39
N GLU A 57 -0.35 17.81 11.10
CA GLU A 57 -0.91 16.65 11.80
C GLU A 57 -2.02 17.06 12.77
N ILE A 58 -3.20 16.47 12.57
CA ILE A 58 -4.38 16.58 13.43
C ILE A 58 -4.43 15.38 14.38
N ARG A 59 -4.17 14.18 13.85
CA ARG A 59 -4.28 12.93 14.60
C ARG A 59 -3.33 11.87 14.03
N ARG A 60 -2.84 11.01 14.91
CA ARG A 60 -2.16 9.76 14.57
C ARG A 60 -3.02 8.59 15.02
N LEU A 61 -3.33 7.67 14.10
CA LEU A 61 -4.11 6.48 14.44
C LEU A 61 -3.22 5.44 15.13
N SER A 62 -3.86 4.61 15.95
CA SER A 62 -3.20 3.59 16.76
C SER A 62 -2.97 2.32 15.94
N VAL A 63 -1.86 2.27 15.20
CA VAL A 63 -1.44 1.05 14.48
C VAL A 63 -1.18 -0.07 15.49
N PRO A 64 -1.70 -1.30 15.27
CA PRO A 64 -1.49 -2.40 16.20
C PRO A 64 -0.01 -2.66 16.49
N SER A 65 0.35 -2.89 17.76
CA SER A 65 1.75 -2.91 18.21
C SER A 65 2.60 -4.00 17.55
N TYR A 66 1.99 -5.11 17.12
CA TYR A 66 2.67 -6.20 16.41
C TYR A 66 3.07 -5.84 14.97
N HIS A 67 2.71 -4.67 14.46
CA HIS A 67 3.28 -4.09 13.22
C HIS A 67 4.61 -3.37 13.47
N ALA A 68 4.94 -3.01 14.71
CA ALA A 68 6.19 -2.33 15.02
C ALA A 68 7.38 -3.29 14.85
N PRO A 69 8.40 -2.93 14.05
CA PRO A 69 9.57 -3.78 13.86
C PRO A 69 10.45 -3.78 15.12
N ASP A 70 11.08 -4.92 15.43
CA ASP A 70 12.07 -5.04 16.51
C ASP A 70 13.51 -5.09 15.99
N SER A 71 14.45 -4.87 16.91
CA SER A 71 15.89 -4.89 16.60
C SER A 71 16.39 -6.25 16.12
N GLU A 72 15.76 -7.32 16.59
CA GLU A 72 16.12 -8.70 16.26
C GLU A 72 15.60 -9.13 14.88
N GLY A 73 14.71 -8.34 14.26
CA GLY A 73 14.11 -8.68 12.98
C GLY A 73 13.24 -9.92 13.06
N THR A 74 12.54 -10.12 14.19
CA THR A 74 11.64 -11.25 14.46
C THR A 74 10.17 -10.88 14.41
N ARG A 75 9.83 -9.58 14.47
CA ARG A 75 8.45 -9.10 14.41
C ARG A 75 8.29 -7.83 13.58
N GLY A 76 7.04 -7.51 13.27
CA GLY A 76 6.61 -6.25 12.68
C GLY A 76 6.72 -6.21 11.16
N VAL A 77 6.58 -5.01 10.61
CA VAL A 77 6.73 -4.77 9.18
C VAL A 77 8.17 -5.01 8.73
N ARG A 78 8.32 -5.50 7.51
CA ARG A 78 9.63 -5.58 6.84
C ARG A 78 9.96 -4.21 6.25
N HIS A 79 11.26 -3.92 6.12
CA HIS A 79 11.69 -2.65 5.53
C HIS A 79 11.17 -2.51 4.10
N ASN A 80 10.53 -1.37 3.81
CA ASN A 80 9.94 -1.07 2.50
C ASN A 80 8.89 -2.13 2.09
N LYS A 81 8.05 -2.55 3.04
CA LYS A 81 6.96 -3.53 2.89
C LYS A 81 5.79 -3.26 3.85
N ALA A 82 5.66 -2.03 4.36
CA ALA A 82 4.66 -1.66 5.36
C ALA A 82 3.40 -1.10 4.69
N ASN A 83 2.68 -0.17 5.33
CA ASN A 83 1.42 0.38 4.82
C ASN A 83 1.61 1.16 3.51
N GLU A 84 1.35 0.49 2.39
CA GLU A 84 1.50 1.05 1.04
C GLU A 84 0.16 1.55 0.50
N GLY A 85 -0.92 0.79 0.69
CA GLY A 85 -2.27 1.18 0.28
C GLY A 85 -3.09 1.81 1.41
N LEU A 86 -3.92 2.81 1.07
CA LEU A 86 -4.90 3.42 1.97
C LEU A 86 -6.21 3.73 1.22
N ALA A 87 -7.35 3.33 1.78
CA ALA A 87 -8.66 3.69 1.27
C ALA A 87 -9.58 4.23 2.38
N VAL A 88 -10.38 5.23 2.05
CA VAL A 88 -11.43 5.77 2.93
C VAL A 88 -12.71 4.96 2.76
N LEU A 89 -13.31 4.54 3.87
CA LEU A 89 -14.52 3.71 3.93
C LEU A 89 -15.68 4.56 4.48
N GLY A 90 -16.33 5.31 3.59
CA GLY A 90 -17.40 6.24 3.98
C GLY A 90 -16.88 7.42 4.80
N GLU A 91 -17.65 7.86 5.80
CA GLU A 91 -17.30 9.02 6.64
C GLU A 91 -16.56 8.63 7.93
N ASP A 92 -16.68 7.37 8.36
CA ASP A 92 -16.32 6.97 9.72
C ASP A 92 -15.07 6.10 9.81
N ALA A 93 -14.60 5.55 8.70
CA ALA A 93 -13.52 4.58 8.71
C ALA A 93 -12.53 4.75 7.54
N LEU A 94 -11.33 4.20 7.74
CA LEU A 94 -10.37 3.94 6.66
C LEU A 94 -9.80 2.54 6.80
N VAL A 95 -9.16 2.04 5.75
CA VAL A 95 -8.40 0.79 5.74
C VAL A 95 -7.00 1.04 5.18
N THR A 96 -6.00 0.37 5.74
CA THR A 96 -4.65 0.30 5.20
C THR A 96 -4.28 -1.13 4.82
N ALA A 97 -3.43 -1.29 3.81
CA ALA A 97 -2.87 -2.58 3.43
C ALA A 97 -1.34 -2.56 3.54
N ASN A 98 -0.76 -3.57 4.17
CA ASN A 98 0.68 -3.78 4.05
C ASN A 98 1.04 -4.24 2.64
N GLU A 99 2.16 -3.75 2.08
CA GLU A 99 2.71 -4.27 0.82
C GLU A 99 3.14 -5.73 0.96
N GLY A 100 3.78 -6.07 2.09
CA GLY A 100 4.31 -7.39 2.38
C GLY A 100 3.84 -7.98 3.69
N THR A 101 4.15 -9.26 3.88
CA THR A 101 3.82 -9.99 5.12
C THR A 101 4.64 -9.47 6.31
N LEU A 102 4.03 -9.44 7.50
CA LEU A 102 4.77 -9.18 8.74
C LEU A 102 5.80 -10.29 8.98
N VAL A 103 6.86 -9.99 9.74
CA VAL A 103 7.95 -10.95 9.95
C VAL A 103 7.44 -12.26 10.55
N GLN A 104 6.60 -12.14 11.58
CA GLN A 104 6.08 -13.26 12.35
C GLN A 104 4.92 -14.00 11.67
N ASP A 105 4.35 -13.44 10.59
CA ASP A 105 3.26 -14.07 9.83
C ASP A 105 3.78 -15.08 8.79
N GLY A 106 5.07 -15.03 8.46
CA GLY A 106 5.73 -16.00 7.58
C GLY A 106 6.74 -15.39 6.62
N PRO A 107 7.25 -16.20 5.67
CA PRO A 107 8.20 -15.72 4.66
C PRO A 107 7.49 -14.86 3.61
N MET A 108 8.25 -13.98 2.95
CA MET A 108 7.81 -13.36 1.70
C MET A 108 7.46 -14.44 0.65
N ASN A 109 6.64 -14.04 -0.31
CA ASN A 109 6.29 -14.85 -1.48
C ASN A 109 7.54 -15.27 -2.29
N SER A 110 7.40 -16.37 -3.02
CA SER A 110 8.37 -16.85 -4.01
C SER A 110 7.66 -17.16 -5.32
N GLU A 111 8.34 -17.71 -6.33
CA GLU A 111 7.68 -18.12 -7.58
C GLU A 111 6.68 -19.28 -7.36
N GLU A 112 6.84 -20.05 -6.28
CA GLU A 112 6.02 -21.22 -5.97
C GLU A 112 4.91 -20.96 -4.96
N ARG A 113 4.99 -19.88 -4.16
CA ARG A 113 4.03 -19.60 -3.08
C ARG A 113 3.74 -18.11 -2.93
N GLY A 114 2.49 -17.79 -2.59
CA GLY A 114 2.07 -16.47 -2.16
C GLY A 114 2.49 -16.12 -0.73
N MET A 115 1.98 -15.00 -0.22
CA MET A 115 2.14 -14.56 1.17
C MET A 115 0.83 -13.98 1.71
N ARG A 116 0.72 -13.83 3.03
CA ARG A 116 -0.43 -13.15 3.66
C ARG A 116 -0.03 -11.77 4.16
N VAL A 117 -0.73 -10.75 3.69
CA VAL A 117 -0.63 -9.37 4.19
C VAL A 117 -1.83 -9.04 5.07
N ARG A 118 -1.82 -7.92 5.78
CA ARG A 118 -2.93 -7.51 6.65
C ARG A 118 -3.63 -6.26 6.13
N LEU A 119 -4.96 -6.29 6.17
CA LEU A 119 -5.86 -5.16 5.92
C LEU A 119 -6.39 -4.64 7.25
N THR A 120 -5.87 -3.52 7.74
CA THR A 120 -6.24 -2.96 9.04
C THR A 120 -7.26 -1.85 8.88
N HIS A 121 -8.43 -2.00 9.47
CA HIS A 121 -9.52 -1.02 9.47
C HIS A 121 -9.42 -0.16 10.72
N TYR A 122 -9.64 1.14 10.59
CA TYR A 122 -9.58 2.11 11.68
C TYR A 122 -10.84 2.97 11.71
N ALA A 123 -11.32 3.26 12.91
CA ALA A 123 -12.32 4.29 13.13
C ALA A 123 -11.63 5.67 13.10
N LEU A 124 -12.17 6.60 12.32
CA LEU A 124 -11.60 7.94 12.14
C LEU A 124 -11.79 8.83 13.37
N ASP A 125 -12.92 8.68 14.08
CA ASP A 125 -13.29 9.48 15.25
C ASP A 125 -12.38 9.21 16.46
N THR A 126 -12.11 7.92 16.73
CA THR A 126 -11.32 7.45 17.87
C THR A 126 -9.86 7.22 17.49
N GLY A 127 -9.58 6.95 16.22
CA GLY A 127 -8.28 6.51 15.72
C GLY A 127 -7.87 5.11 16.17
N GLN A 128 -8.82 4.29 16.63
CA GLN A 128 -8.57 2.92 17.06
C GLN A 128 -8.80 1.92 15.92
N PRO A 129 -8.05 0.80 15.89
CA PRO A 129 -8.32 -0.26 14.94
C PRO A 129 -9.65 -0.94 15.26
N LEU A 130 -10.46 -1.17 14.24
CA LEU A 130 -11.77 -1.82 14.33
C LEU A 130 -11.70 -3.32 14.04
N ALA A 131 -10.91 -3.68 13.04
CA ALA A 131 -10.72 -5.04 12.59
C ALA A 131 -9.43 -5.15 11.78
N GLU A 132 -8.95 -6.37 11.63
CA GLU A 132 -7.84 -6.66 10.76
C GLU A 132 -8.10 -7.98 10.04
N TYR A 133 -7.85 -8.04 8.74
CA TYR A 133 -8.13 -9.23 7.93
C TYR A 133 -6.90 -9.65 7.13
N PRO A 134 -6.55 -10.95 7.10
CA PRO A 134 -5.51 -11.44 6.21
C PRO A 134 -5.98 -11.34 4.75
N LEU A 135 -5.10 -10.89 3.85
CA LEU A 135 -5.29 -10.96 2.40
C LEU A 135 -4.15 -11.76 1.80
N GLU A 136 -4.47 -12.71 0.91
CA GLU A 136 -3.45 -13.44 0.17
C GLU A 136 -2.93 -12.61 -1.00
N VAL A 137 -1.62 -12.37 -1.06
CA VAL A 137 -0.91 -11.85 -2.23
C VAL A 137 -0.31 -13.03 -3.00
N GLY A 138 -0.40 -12.99 -4.32
CA GLY A 138 0.03 -14.10 -5.18
C GLY A 138 1.54 -14.40 -5.11
N ALA A 139 1.91 -15.55 -5.68
CA ALA A 139 3.30 -15.88 -5.97
C ALA A 139 3.93 -14.84 -6.90
N LEU A 140 5.25 -14.73 -6.88
CA LEU A 140 6.00 -13.84 -7.76
C LEU A 140 5.62 -14.10 -9.23
N TYR A 141 5.47 -13.03 -10.01
CA TYR A 141 5.41 -13.20 -11.46
C TYR A 141 6.71 -13.89 -11.94
N PRO A 142 6.69 -14.70 -13.02
CA PRO A 142 7.89 -15.40 -13.49
C PRO A 142 9.08 -14.44 -13.71
N GLY A 143 10.17 -14.66 -12.97
CA GLY A 143 11.38 -13.84 -12.99
C GLY A 143 11.28 -12.50 -12.23
N ALA A 144 10.19 -12.24 -11.50
CA ALA A 144 10.06 -11.04 -10.69
C ALA A 144 10.93 -11.10 -9.42
N ARG A 145 11.34 -9.93 -8.94
CA ARG A 145 12.07 -9.81 -7.67
C ARG A 145 11.16 -9.62 -6.47
N ASP A 146 9.98 -9.07 -6.72
CA ASP A 146 8.97 -8.76 -5.73
C ASP A 146 7.57 -8.85 -6.34
N ARG A 147 6.59 -8.97 -5.45
CA ARG A 147 5.18 -8.76 -5.72
C ARG A 147 4.49 -8.45 -4.41
N GLY A 148 3.79 -7.34 -4.33
CA GLY A 148 3.12 -6.87 -3.11
C GLY A 148 1.90 -6.02 -3.44
N VAL A 149 1.16 -5.63 -2.39
CA VAL A 149 0.10 -4.62 -2.54
C VAL A 149 0.75 -3.26 -2.81
N SER A 150 0.36 -2.58 -3.88
CA SER A 150 0.85 -1.22 -4.17
C SER A 150 -0.20 -0.13 -4.00
N GLU A 151 -1.49 -0.46 -4.04
CA GLU A 151 -2.57 0.51 -3.80
C GLU A 151 -3.89 -0.22 -3.51
N ILE A 152 -4.80 0.44 -2.79
CA ILE A 152 -6.18 0.00 -2.56
C ILE A 152 -7.19 1.16 -2.74
N ILE A 153 -8.40 0.86 -3.23
CA ILE A 153 -9.54 1.80 -3.19
C ILE A 153 -10.81 1.08 -2.74
N ALA A 154 -11.74 1.80 -2.12
CA ALA A 154 -13.04 1.27 -1.74
C ALA A 154 -14.03 1.31 -2.92
N GLY A 155 -14.78 0.24 -3.14
CA GLY A 155 -15.91 0.18 -4.06
C GLY A 155 -17.23 0.64 -3.42
N GLU A 156 -18.19 1.05 -4.25
CA GLU A 156 -19.54 1.46 -3.79
C GLU A 156 -20.32 0.31 -3.13
N ASP A 157 -19.96 -0.93 -3.41
CA ASP A 157 -20.59 -2.15 -2.90
C ASP A 157 -19.94 -2.67 -1.61
N GLY A 158 -19.01 -1.92 -1.02
CA GLY A 158 -18.25 -2.31 0.17
C GLY A 158 -17.09 -3.26 -0.09
N SER A 159 -16.82 -3.62 -1.36
CA SER A 159 -15.60 -4.33 -1.73
C SER A 159 -14.39 -3.38 -1.73
N LEU A 160 -13.18 -3.95 -1.73
CA LEU A 160 -11.94 -3.22 -1.98
C LEU A 160 -11.40 -3.60 -3.35
N TYR A 161 -10.72 -2.68 -4.02
CA TYR A 161 -9.98 -2.95 -5.25
C TYR A 161 -8.51 -2.76 -4.96
N VAL A 162 -7.73 -3.83 -5.11
CA VAL A 162 -6.34 -3.91 -4.67
C VAL A 162 -5.44 -4.12 -5.88
N ILE A 163 -4.41 -3.30 -6.00
CA ILE A 163 -3.34 -3.51 -6.98
C ILE A 163 -2.30 -4.42 -6.35
N GLU A 164 -2.04 -5.57 -6.99
CA GLU A 164 -0.81 -6.32 -6.78
C GLU A 164 0.18 -5.97 -7.89
N ARG A 165 1.38 -5.55 -7.52
CA ARG A 165 2.42 -5.15 -8.47
C ARG A 165 3.75 -5.81 -8.13
N GLY A 166 4.50 -6.16 -9.17
CA GLY A 166 5.86 -6.69 -9.05
C GLY A 166 6.77 -6.26 -10.20
N TYR A 167 8.08 -6.33 -10.00
CA TYR A 167 9.09 -5.91 -10.98
C TYR A 167 9.89 -7.09 -11.53
N VAL A 168 9.90 -7.24 -12.86
CA VAL A 168 10.72 -8.22 -13.57
C VAL A 168 11.95 -7.53 -14.19
N PRO A 169 13.18 -7.86 -13.76
CA PRO A 169 14.40 -7.26 -14.30
C PRO A 169 14.49 -7.37 -15.82
N GLY A 170 14.74 -6.24 -16.49
CA GLY A 170 14.84 -6.17 -17.94
C GLY A 170 13.51 -6.26 -18.70
N ARG A 171 12.38 -6.51 -18.01
CA ARG A 171 11.04 -6.52 -18.61
C ARG A 171 10.10 -5.45 -18.02
N GLY A 172 10.42 -4.89 -16.86
CA GLY A 172 9.64 -3.84 -16.21
C GLY A 172 8.57 -4.37 -15.27
N ASN A 173 7.64 -3.51 -14.89
CA ASN A 173 6.58 -3.82 -13.95
C ASN A 173 5.49 -4.72 -14.54
N ARG A 174 4.87 -5.50 -13.66
CA ARG A 174 3.66 -6.29 -13.85
C ARG A 174 2.65 -5.86 -12.80
N GLY A 175 1.38 -5.95 -13.14
CA GLY A 175 0.32 -5.47 -12.27
C GLY A 175 -0.99 -6.17 -12.56
N GLU A 176 -1.74 -6.43 -11.51
CA GLU A 176 -3.08 -7.00 -11.53
C GLU A 176 -3.96 -6.23 -10.55
N ILE A 177 -5.23 -6.05 -10.89
CA ILE A 177 -6.24 -5.46 -10.03
C ILE A 177 -7.19 -6.55 -9.58
N TYR A 178 -7.39 -6.66 -8.27
CA TYR A 178 -8.28 -7.62 -7.66
C TYR A 178 -9.44 -6.92 -6.96
N ARG A 179 -10.66 -7.43 -7.12
CA ARG A 179 -11.79 -7.10 -6.23
C ARG A 179 -11.72 -8.02 -5.02
N VAL A 180 -11.74 -7.44 -3.83
CA VAL A 180 -11.59 -8.11 -2.53
C VAL A 180 -12.84 -7.94 -1.70
N THR A 181 -13.37 -9.02 -1.14
CA THR A 181 -14.48 -8.98 -0.17
C THR A 181 -14.06 -9.61 1.15
N LEU A 182 -14.64 -9.10 2.25
CA LEU A 182 -14.36 -9.55 3.61
C LEU A 182 -15.32 -10.65 4.09
N ASP A 183 -16.23 -11.10 3.22
CA ASP A 183 -17.26 -12.09 3.57
C ASP A 183 -16.64 -13.43 3.98
N GLY A 184 -16.82 -13.76 5.26
CA GLY A 184 -16.28 -14.97 5.87
C GLY A 184 -14.79 -14.89 6.22
N ALA A 185 -14.14 -13.72 6.03
CA ALA A 185 -12.77 -13.51 6.47
C ALA A 185 -12.69 -13.51 8.01
N THR A 186 -11.64 -14.12 8.55
CA THR A 186 -11.39 -14.13 10.00
C THR A 186 -10.83 -12.78 10.42
N ASN A 187 -11.48 -12.11 11.39
CA ASN A 187 -10.90 -10.94 12.04
C ASN A 187 -9.74 -11.38 12.95
N VAL A 188 -8.54 -10.88 12.66
CA VAL A 188 -7.28 -11.21 13.35
C VAL A 188 -6.75 -10.04 14.18
N LEU A 189 -7.55 -9.01 14.43
CA LEU A 189 -7.14 -7.88 15.27
C LEU A 189 -6.72 -8.40 16.67
N GLY A 190 -5.51 -8.06 17.09
CA GLY A 190 -4.94 -8.53 18.36
C GLY A 190 -4.21 -9.88 18.26
N LYS A 191 -4.23 -10.56 17.09
CA LYS A 191 -3.46 -11.77 16.86
C LYS A 191 -2.03 -11.40 16.43
N GLU A 192 -1.08 -11.64 17.34
CA GLU A 192 0.34 -11.30 17.15
C GLU A 192 0.98 -11.91 15.90
N ALA A 193 0.63 -13.17 15.57
CA ALA A 193 1.14 -13.90 14.41
C ALA A 193 0.04 -14.77 13.77
N LEU A 194 0.00 -14.81 12.44
CA LEU A 194 -0.85 -15.75 11.71
C LEU A 194 -0.30 -17.18 11.81
N ASP A 195 -1.18 -18.17 11.97
CA ASP A 195 -0.79 -19.58 12.12
C ASP A 195 -1.34 -20.49 11.01
N GLY A 196 -2.06 -19.93 10.04
CA GLY A 196 -2.62 -20.67 8.91
C GLY A 196 -4.08 -21.06 9.09
N SER A 197 -4.61 -21.04 10.32
CA SER A 197 -6.01 -21.39 10.62
C SER A 197 -7.03 -20.34 10.17
N GLU A 198 -6.56 -19.13 9.87
CA GLU A 198 -7.42 -18.01 9.51
C GLU A 198 -7.92 -18.14 8.07
N THR A 199 -9.19 -17.77 7.87
CA THR A 199 -9.75 -17.60 6.52
C THR A 199 -9.37 -16.22 6.01
N PRO A 200 -8.57 -16.08 4.93
CA PRO A 200 -8.25 -14.78 4.36
C PRO A 200 -9.46 -14.17 3.64
N ALA A 201 -9.40 -12.86 3.41
CA ALA A 201 -10.30 -12.15 2.53
C ALA A 201 -10.29 -12.79 1.13
N ARG A 202 -11.47 -12.85 0.50
CA ARG A 202 -11.63 -13.40 -0.84
C ARG A 202 -11.20 -12.35 -1.84
N LYS A 203 -10.53 -12.78 -2.92
CA LYS A 203 -10.17 -11.90 -4.02
C LYS A 203 -10.51 -12.53 -5.37
N GLU A 204 -10.86 -11.68 -6.33
CA GLU A 204 -11.16 -12.05 -7.71
C GLU A 204 -10.39 -11.10 -8.65
N LEU A 205 -9.70 -11.66 -9.64
CA LEU A 205 -8.98 -10.87 -10.64
C LEU A 205 -9.99 -10.12 -11.51
N VAL A 206 -9.90 -8.79 -11.54
CA VAL A 206 -10.76 -7.95 -12.40
C VAL A 206 -10.02 -7.32 -13.57
N PHE A 207 -8.69 -7.20 -13.48
CA PHE A 207 -7.88 -6.70 -14.58
C PHE A 207 -6.43 -7.18 -14.48
N ASP A 208 -5.84 -7.58 -15.61
CA ASP A 208 -4.42 -7.90 -15.73
C ASP A 208 -3.79 -6.99 -16.79
N PHE A 209 -2.78 -6.21 -16.38
CA PHE A 209 -2.08 -5.31 -17.29
C PHE A 209 -1.22 -6.04 -18.32
N ALA A 210 -0.96 -7.33 -18.16
CA ALA A 210 -0.34 -8.15 -19.20
C ALA A 210 -1.23 -8.30 -20.45
N SER A 211 -2.53 -7.98 -20.36
CA SER A 211 -3.42 -7.89 -21.52
C SER A 211 -3.13 -6.67 -22.42
N LEU A 212 -2.38 -5.68 -21.94
CA LEU A 212 -2.04 -4.47 -22.68
C LEU A 212 -0.67 -4.59 -23.38
N PRO A 213 -0.51 -3.95 -24.57
CA PRO A 213 0.78 -3.94 -25.27
C PRO A 213 1.84 -3.12 -24.52
N GLU A 214 1.41 -2.08 -23.78
CA GLU A 214 2.29 -1.29 -22.93
C GLU A 214 2.30 -1.82 -21.49
N HIS A 215 3.49 -1.91 -20.89
CA HIS A 215 3.62 -2.24 -19.48
C HIS A 215 3.10 -1.10 -18.60
N PRO A 216 2.51 -1.42 -17.44
CA PRO A 216 1.84 -0.43 -16.58
C PRO A 216 2.77 0.61 -15.95
N ASP A 217 4.07 0.31 -15.92
CA ASP A 217 5.06 0.99 -15.09
C ASP A 217 4.73 0.89 -13.58
N ASN A 218 5.28 1.76 -12.73
CA ASN A 218 5.15 1.67 -11.26
C ASN A 218 3.76 2.15 -10.78
N ILE A 219 2.71 1.40 -11.09
CA ILE A 219 1.33 1.73 -10.67
C ILE A 219 1.22 1.79 -9.13
N GLU A 220 0.87 2.97 -8.62
CA GLU A 220 0.83 3.31 -7.17
C GLU A 220 -0.38 4.18 -6.81
N ALA A 221 -1.28 4.43 -7.74
CA ALA A 221 -2.46 5.24 -7.49
C ALA A 221 -3.66 4.70 -8.26
N LEU A 222 -4.80 4.66 -7.58
CA LEU A 222 -6.05 4.11 -8.08
C LEU A 222 -7.20 5.03 -7.71
N ALA A 223 -8.05 5.37 -8.67
CA ALA A 223 -9.23 6.19 -8.46
C ALA A 223 -10.41 5.71 -9.32
N TRP A 224 -11.64 5.89 -8.82
CA TRP A 224 -12.83 5.73 -9.65
C TRP A 224 -12.96 6.90 -10.63
N ALA A 225 -13.22 6.59 -11.89
CA ALA A 225 -13.70 7.55 -12.89
C ALA A 225 -15.24 7.53 -12.95
N PRO A 226 -15.88 8.58 -13.50
CA PRO A 226 -17.30 8.53 -13.85
C PRO A 226 -17.60 7.26 -14.65
N ARG A 227 -18.77 6.64 -14.46
CA ARG A 227 -19.16 5.43 -15.22
C ARG A 227 -19.21 5.68 -16.73
N LEU A 228 -18.99 4.63 -17.53
CA LEU A 228 -19.17 4.73 -18.98
C LEU A 228 -20.64 4.96 -19.33
N ALA A 229 -20.91 5.44 -20.54
CA ALA A 229 -22.27 5.64 -21.02
C ALA A 229 -23.10 4.33 -21.05
N ASP A 230 -22.43 3.18 -21.16
CA ASP A 230 -23.02 1.84 -21.08
C ASP A 230 -23.19 1.31 -19.64
N GLY A 231 -22.85 2.12 -18.62
CA GLY A 231 -22.99 1.81 -17.20
C GLY A 231 -21.79 1.12 -16.55
N ARG A 232 -20.79 0.68 -17.34
CA ARG A 232 -19.60 0.00 -16.81
C ARG A 232 -18.80 0.91 -15.88
N ALA A 233 -18.25 0.30 -14.82
CA ALA A 233 -17.38 0.98 -13.88
C ALA A 233 -16.02 1.28 -14.53
N GLN A 234 -15.36 2.33 -14.06
CA GLN A 234 -14.11 2.81 -14.66
C GLN A 234 -13.08 3.14 -13.59
N LEU A 235 -11.84 2.71 -13.80
CA LEU A 235 -10.70 3.04 -12.96
C LEU A 235 -9.74 3.96 -13.71
N LEU A 236 -9.19 4.94 -13.00
CA LEU A 236 -7.99 5.64 -13.36
C LEU A 236 -6.84 5.05 -12.55
N VAL A 237 -5.74 4.72 -13.23
CA VAL A 237 -4.53 4.19 -12.60
C VAL A 237 -3.36 5.06 -13.00
N ALA A 238 -2.58 5.55 -12.05
CA ALA A 238 -1.39 6.32 -12.33
C ALA A 238 -0.13 5.58 -11.89
N SER A 239 0.96 5.77 -12.65
CA SER A 239 2.27 5.25 -12.32
C SER A 239 3.21 6.33 -11.80
N ASP A 240 3.99 5.99 -10.78
CA ASP A 240 5.16 6.77 -10.35
C ASP A 240 6.34 6.49 -11.29
N ASP A 241 7.11 7.51 -11.64
CA ASP A 241 8.36 7.31 -12.38
C ASP A 241 9.56 7.02 -11.46
N ASN A 242 9.37 6.99 -10.12
CA ASN A 242 10.43 6.92 -9.11
C ASN A 242 11.56 7.93 -9.34
N PHE A 243 11.33 9.03 -10.06
CA PHE A 243 12.34 9.97 -10.54
C PHE A 243 13.45 9.28 -11.37
N SER A 244 13.08 8.27 -12.14
CA SER A 244 13.95 7.42 -12.96
C SER A 244 13.70 7.68 -14.45
N ASP A 245 14.76 7.84 -15.24
CA ASP A 245 14.69 7.95 -16.71
C ASP A 245 14.23 6.66 -17.39
N LYS A 246 14.14 5.56 -16.64
CA LYS A 246 13.67 4.24 -17.10
C LYS A 246 12.19 3.99 -16.83
N GLN A 247 11.51 4.92 -16.17
CA GLN A 247 10.10 4.81 -15.82
C GLN A 247 9.35 6.07 -16.29
N ARG A 248 8.05 5.92 -16.49
CA ARG A 248 7.17 6.95 -17.03
C ARG A 248 6.01 7.17 -16.06
N THR A 249 5.62 8.43 -15.91
CA THR A 249 4.30 8.78 -15.37
C THR A 249 3.26 8.56 -16.46
N LEU A 250 2.40 7.56 -16.27
CA LEU A 250 1.30 7.21 -17.16
C LEU A 250 -0.03 7.39 -16.42
N LEU A 251 -1.09 7.67 -17.18
CA LEU A 251 -2.46 7.64 -16.69
C LEU A 251 -3.26 6.64 -17.53
N HIS A 252 -3.56 5.49 -16.95
CA HIS A 252 -4.35 4.42 -17.56
C HIS A 252 -5.83 4.64 -17.22
N ARG A 253 -6.72 4.42 -18.20
CA ARG A 253 -8.17 4.38 -17.98
C ARG A 253 -8.67 2.99 -18.33
N ILE A 254 -9.25 2.31 -17.34
CA ILE A 254 -9.64 0.90 -17.44
C ILE A 254 -11.15 0.80 -17.24
N ALA A 255 -11.84 0.13 -18.16
CA ALA A 255 -13.24 -0.23 -17.98
C ALA A 255 -13.32 -1.62 -17.33
N LEU A 256 -14.17 -1.77 -16.31
CA LEU A 256 -14.45 -3.04 -15.67
C LEU A 256 -15.73 -3.63 -16.29
N GLY A 257 -15.64 -4.85 -16.82
CA GLY A 257 -16.75 -5.56 -17.48
C GLY A 257 -16.51 -5.83 -18.96
#